data_AF-A0A5A7Q4G7-F1
#
_entry.id   AF-A0A5A7Q4G7-F1
#
_cell.length_a   1.000
_cell.length_b   1.000
_cell.length_c   1.000
_cell.angle_alpha   90.00
_cell.angle_beta   90.00
_cell.angle_gamma   90.00
#
_symmetry.space_group_name_H-M   'P 1'
#
loop_
_entity.id
_entity.type
_entity.pdbx_description
1 polymer ?
#
loop_
_entity_poly.entity_id
_entity_poly.type
_entity_poly.pdbx_seq_one_letter_code
_entity_poly.pdbx_strand_id
1 'polypeptide(L)'
;MGASLSNLTENGPSNGGPGLGDIPESCVACVFLYLSPPEICNLARLNRAFRGAASSDAVWETKLPPNYLQLFDLRARPDVHQSLRKKDIFALLSRPLPFDDGNKAHILFIFSLGQLQVVWVDKFTGRVCMSVSAKAMAITGIEDRRYWNWVPTEESSIEQSLAVLDGDSCAHMHQLEHVKFNGFCSGSAIFSVVAYLQQIWWFEVDGTVKFPLPPDIYTLSFRIHLGRFSRRLGRRVSSFEHTHGWEIKPVRFEFSTSNGQQASSECFLDEPQQDDGDSSNNNNNNSNSYYTTSHKRGCWIDYKVGEFTVRQSDCETEVRFSMKQIDCTHSKGGLCVDSVSIIPVELKGHRGRGVLK
;
A
#
# COMPACT_ATOMS: atom_id res chain seq x y z
N MET A 1 -31.46 24.71 24.82
CA MET A 1 -31.96 23.70 23.86
C MET A 1 -30.81 22.72 23.66
N GLY A 2 -30.70 21.54 24.24
CA GLY A 2 -31.66 20.59 24.78
C GLY A 2 -31.36 19.23 24.11
N ALA A 3 -30.61 18.36 24.80
CA ALA A 3 -30.57 16.92 24.51
C ALA A 3 -30.15 16.20 25.80
N SER A 4 -31.15 15.59 26.43
CA SER A 4 -31.12 14.98 27.75
C SER A 4 -30.26 13.72 27.84
N LEU A 5 -29.49 13.64 28.92
CA LEU A 5 -29.07 12.38 29.52
C LEU A 5 -30.29 11.77 30.23
N SER A 6 -30.81 10.66 29.73
CA SER A 6 -31.74 9.82 30.48
C SER A 6 -30.98 8.66 31.11
N ASN A 7 -30.57 8.85 32.36
CA ASN A 7 -30.39 7.77 33.32
C ASN A 7 -31.75 7.10 33.54
N LEU A 8 -31.88 5.83 33.18
CA LEU A 8 -32.97 4.98 33.66
C LEU A 8 -32.40 4.02 34.70
N THR A 9 -32.42 4.47 35.95
CA THR A 9 -32.51 3.58 37.10
C THR A 9 -33.97 3.20 37.26
N GLU A 10 -34.36 2.01 36.84
CA GLU A 10 -35.67 1.44 37.16
C GLU A 10 -35.46 0.14 37.95
N ASN A 11 -35.59 0.27 39.27
CA ASN A 11 -35.73 -0.85 40.19
C ASN A 11 -37.16 -1.42 40.06
N GLY A 12 -37.28 -2.49 39.27
CA GLY A 12 -38.37 -3.46 39.21
C GLY A 12 -37.77 -4.76 38.64
N PRO A 13 -38.37 -5.95 38.83
CA PRO A 13 -37.78 -7.18 38.30
C PRO A 13 -37.81 -7.07 36.78
N SER A 14 -36.68 -6.65 36.21
CA SER A 14 -36.57 -6.38 34.80
C SER A 14 -36.77 -7.70 34.08
N ASN A 15 -37.85 -7.75 33.29
CA ASN A 15 -37.96 -8.62 32.12
C ASN A 15 -36.88 -8.19 31.09
N GLY A 16 -35.62 -8.24 31.51
CA GLY A 16 -34.46 -7.99 30.67
C GLY A 16 -34.23 -9.23 29.83
N GLY A 17 -34.78 -9.24 28.61
CA GLY A 17 -34.45 -10.26 27.63
C GLY A 17 -32.93 -10.35 27.43
N PRO A 18 -32.40 -11.51 27.01
CA PRO A 18 -30.96 -11.69 26.84
C PRO A 18 -30.39 -10.62 25.90
N GLY A 19 -29.39 -9.91 26.38
CA GLY A 19 -28.67 -8.90 25.61
C GLY A 19 -27.55 -9.51 24.77
N LEU A 20 -26.99 -8.74 23.84
CA LEU A 20 -25.83 -9.16 23.04
C LEU A 20 -24.60 -9.52 23.88
N GLY A 21 -24.52 -9.00 25.11
CA GLY A 21 -23.46 -9.33 26.07
C GLY A 21 -23.59 -10.69 26.74
N ASP A 22 -24.76 -11.34 26.65
CA ASP A 22 -25.03 -12.65 27.24
C ASP A 22 -24.68 -13.81 26.27
N ILE A 23 -24.25 -13.48 25.04
CA ILE A 23 -23.84 -14.47 24.04
C ILE A 23 -22.48 -15.06 24.45
N PRO A 24 -22.31 -16.39 24.47
CA PRO A 24 -21.02 -17.03 24.74
C PRO A 24 -19.94 -16.58 23.75
N GLU A 25 -18.72 -16.33 24.25
CA GLU A 25 -17.59 -15.88 23.41
C GLU A 25 -17.27 -16.84 22.27
N SER A 26 -17.46 -18.15 22.49
CA SER A 26 -17.30 -19.18 21.45
C SER A 26 -18.26 -18.99 20.28
N CYS A 27 -19.51 -18.59 20.54
CA CYS A 27 -20.50 -18.34 19.49
C CYS A 27 -20.14 -17.07 18.70
N VAL A 28 -19.68 -16.02 19.39
CA VAL A 28 -19.21 -14.79 18.73
C VAL A 28 -17.95 -15.05 17.90
N ALA A 29 -17.03 -15.87 18.40
CA ALA A 29 -15.82 -16.26 17.68
C ALA A 29 -16.14 -16.95 16.35
N CYS A 30 -17.16 -17.83 16.31
CA CYS A 30 -17.62 -18.44 15.05
C CYS A 30 -18.08 -17.39 14.03
N VAL A 31 -18.76 -16.33 14.47
CA VAL A 31 -19.16 -15.23 13.57
C VAL A 31 -17.93 -14.48 13.07
N PHE A 32 -16.95 -14.21 13.95
CA PHE A 32 -15.73 -13.49 13.58
C PHE A 32 -14.87 -14.21 12.54
N LEU A 33 -14.99 -15.54 12.41
CA LEU A 33 -14.33 -16.27 11.32
C LEU A 33 -14.73 -15.77 9.93
N TYR A 34 -15.93 -15.20 9.78
CA TYR A 34 -16.44 -14.70 8.49
C TYR A 34 -16.27 -13.19 8.31
N LEU A 35 -15.74 -12.48 9.31
CA LEU A 35 -15.56 -11.04 9.25
C LEU A 35 -14.13 -10.66 8.86
N SER A 36 -13.96 -9.47 8.27
CA SER A 36 -12.65 -8.88 8.06
C SER A 36 -12.03 -8.43 9.39
N PRO A 37 -10.69 -8.38 9.51
CA PRO A 37 -10.03 -7.91 10.73
C PRO A 37 -10.52 -6.54 11.25
N PRO A 38 -10.77 -5.52 10.40
CA PRO A 38 -11.28 -4.23 10.87
C PRO A 38 -12.71 -4.33 11.44
N GLU A 39 -13.57 -5.18 10.87
CA GLU A 39 -14.91 -5.43 11.41
C GLU A 39 -14.85 -6.10 12.78
N ILE A 40 -13.96 -7.10 12.95
CA ILE A 40 -13.72 -7.74 14.24
C ILE A 40 -13.28 -6.70 15.28
N CYS A 41 -12.33 -5.83 14.93
CA CYS A 41 -11.85 -4.77 15.82
C CYS A 41 -12.94 -3.74 16.16
N ASN A 42 -13.81 -3.40 15.21
CA ASN A 42 -14.93 -2.51 15.46
C ASN A 42 -15.98 -3.14 16.38
N LEU A 43 -16.32 -4.41 16.17
CA LEU A 43 -17.27 -5.16 17.01
C LEU A 43 -16.73 -5.41 18.42
N ALA A 44 -15.43 -5.65 18.56
CA ALA A 44 -14.77 -5.82 19.85
C ALA A 44 -14.95 -4.63 20.81
N ARG A 45 -15.26 -3.44 20.28
CA ARG A 45 -15.50 -2.22 21.06
C ARG A 45 -16.91 -2.13 21.63
N LEU A 46 -17.84 -2.95 21.16
CA LEU A 46 -19.27 -2.82 21.50
C LEU A 46 -19.63 -3.44 22.85
N ASN A 47 -19.04 -4.58 23.22
CA ASN A 47 -19.31 -5.23 24.50
C ASN A 47 -18.18 -6.20 24.92
N ARG A 48 -18.24 -6.68 26.17
CA ARG A 48 -17.22 -7.57 26.76
C ARG A 48 -17.11 -8.93 26.08
N ALA A 49 -18.23 -9.58 25.74
CA ALA A 49 -18.22 -10.88 25.07
C ALA A 49 -17.56 -10.80 23.69
N PHE A 50 -17.80 -9.71 22.95
CA PHE A 50 -17.21 -9.45 21.64
C PHE A 50 -15.72 -9.13 21.78
N ARG A 51 -15.33 -8.39 22.82
CA ARG A 51 -13.92 -8.15 23.14
C ARG A 51 -13.15 -9.44 23.47
N GLY A 52 -13.75 -10.32 24.29
CA GLY A 52 -13.19 -11.62 24.64
C GLY A 52 -13.01 -12.51 23.41
N ALA A 53 -14.09 -12.67 22.62
CA ALA A 53 -14.06 -13.42 21.37
C ALA A 53 -13.03 -12.89 20.36
N ALA A 54 -12.89 -11.56 20.24
CA ALA A 54 -11.91 -10.93 19.34
C ALA A 54 -10.46 -11.11 19.78
N SER A 55 -10.22 -11.56 21.01
CA SER A 55 -8.89 -11.84 21.54
C SER A 55 -8.48 -13.31 21.38
N SER A 56 -9.36 -14.15 20.84
CA SER A 56 -9.11 -15.58 20.61
C SER A 56 -8.12 -15.82 19.48
N ASP A 57 -7.07 -16.60 19.76
CA ASP A 57 -6.07 -16.99 18.76
C ASP A 57 -6.68 -17.84 17.63
N ALA A 58 -7.78 -18.56 17.88
CA ALA A 58 -8.47 -19.34 16.85
C ALA A 58 -9.07 -18.43 15.75
N VAL A 59 -9.54 -17.24 16.12
CA VAL A 59 -10.05 -16.26 15.15
C VAL A 59 -8.91 -15.74 14.27
N TRP A 60 -7.82 -15.28 14.89
CA TRP A 60 -6.70 -14.66 14.18
C TRP A 60 -5.86 -15.64 13.38
N GLU A 61 -5.83 -16.92 13.75
CA GLU A 61 -5.19 -17.96 12.93
C GLU A 61 -5.77 -18.00 11.51
N THR A 62 -7.09 -17.88 11.38
CA THR A 62 -7.75 -17.87 10.06
C THR A 62 -7.50 -16.60 9.25
N LYS A 63 -6.97 -15.55 9.88
CA LYS A 63 -6.68 -14.26 9.25
C LYS A 63 -5.21 -14.10 8.89
N LEU A 64 -4.34 -14.94 9.46
CA LEU A 64 -2.91 -14.92 9.18
C LEU A 64 -2.60 -15.69 7.89
N PRO A 65 -1.64 -15.23 7.08
CA PRO A 65 -1.20 -15.97 5.91
C PRO A 65 -0.44 -17.24 6.32
N PRO A 66 -0.40 -18.30 5.48
CA PRO A 66 0.28 -19.55 5.82
C PRO A 66 1.78 -19.41 6.17
N ASN A 67 2.45 -18.41 5.59
CA ASN A 67 3.88 -18.14 5.82
C ASN A 67 4.13 -17.09 6.92
N TYR A 68 3.15 -16.78 7.78
CA TYR A 68 3.26 -15.71 8.77
C TYR A 68 4.47 -15.85 9.71
N LEU A 69 4.90 -17.08 10.01
CA LEU A 69 6.09 -17.35 10.83
C LEU A 69 7.36 -16.82 10.15
N GLN A 70 7.52 -17.09 8.84
CA GLN A 70 8.64 -16.56 8.07
C GLN A 70 8.63 -15.03 8.01
N LEU A 71 7.44 -14.43 7.83
CA LEU A 71 7.28 -12.98 7.85
C LEU A 71 7.63 -12.39 9.22
N PHE A 72 7.29 -13.10 10.29
CA PHE A 72 7.57 -12.69 11.65
C PHE A 72 9.08 -12.72 11.95
N ASP A 73 9.79 -13.73 11.43
CA ASP A 73 11.24 -13.87 11.55
C ASP A 73 12.02 -12.75 10.83
N LEU A 74 11.44 -12.09 9.82
CA LEU A 74 12.03 -10.88 9.20
C LEU A 74 12.15 -9.72 10.19
N ARG A 75 11.32 -9.71 11.24
CA ARG A 75 11.22 -8.61 12.21
C ARG A 75 11.76 -8.98 13.59
N ALA A 76 11.54 -10.21 14.04
CA ALA A 76 11.73 -10.59 15.43
C ALA A 76 13.22 -10.77 15.78
N ARG A 77 13.62 -10.20 16.92
CA ARG A 77 14.81 -10.68 17.62
C ARG A 77 14.48 -12.07 18.20
N PRO A 78 15.45 -12.99 18.29
CA PRO A 78 15.24 -14.38 18.72
C PRO A 78 14.70 -14.55 20.16
N ASP A 79 14.57 -13.48 20.93
CA ASP A 79 14.09 -13.44 22.32
C ASP A 79 12.56 -13.20 22.46
N VAL A 80 11.85 -12.81 21.40
CA VAL A 80 10.41 -12.40 21.48
C VAL A 80 9.42 -13.53 21.15
N HIS A 81 9.90 -14.72 20.77
CA HIS A 81 9.04 -15.82 20.28
C HIS A 81 8.02 -16.37 21.29
N GLN A 82 8.11 -16.05 22.59
CA GLN A 82 7.40 -16.80 23.64
C GLN A 82 6.10 -16.17 24.19
N SER A 83 5.65 -14.99 23.74
CA SER A 83 4.47 -14.39 24.39
C SER A 83 3.50 -13.55 23.54
N LEU A 84 3.64 -13.51 22.21
CA LEU A 84 2.74 -12.70 21.38
C LEU A 84 1.48 -13.47 20.98
N ARG A 85 0.32 -12.83 21.12
CA ARG A 85 -0.95 -13.35 20.60
C ARG A 85 -0.98 -13.26 19.09
N LYS A 86 -1.76 -14.11 18.42
CA LYS A 86 -1.88 -14.11 16.94
C LYS A 86 -2.45 -12.80 16.41
N LYS A 87 -3.31 -12.14 17.19
CA LYS A 87 -3.77 -10.77 16.94
C LYS A 87 -2.62 -9.76 16.84
N ASP A 88 -1.68 -9.83 17.77
CA ASP A 88 -0.54 -8.92 17.83
C ASP A 88 0.42 -9.19 16.67
N ILE A 89 0.63 -10.47 16.34
CA ILE A 89 1.37 -10.87 15.14
C ILE A 89 0.70 -10.27 13.89
N PHE A 90 -0.61 -10.42 13.72
CA PHE A 90 -1.33 -9.84 12.58
C PHE A 90 -1.15 -8.32 12.50
N ALA A 91 -1.28 -7.62 13.63
CA ALA A 91 -1.09 -6.17 13.69
C ALA A 91 0.34 -5.75 13.31
N LEU A 92 1.34 -6.52 13.74
CA LEU A 92 2.75 -6.29 13.39
C LEU A 92 3.03 -6.55 11.91
N LEU A 93 2.49 -7.62 11.36
CA LEU A 93 2.64 -7.99 9.94
C LEU A 93 1.85 -7.05 9.01
N SER A 94 0.83 -6.36 9.52
CA SER A 94 0.07 -5.35 8.77
C SER A 94 0.84 -4.04 8.55
N ARG A 95 2.02 -3.87 9.17
CA ARG A 95 2.91 -2.73 8.97
C ARG A 95 3.96 -3.09 7.91
N PRO A 96 4.44 -2.14 7.09
CA PRO A 96 5.52 -2.40 6.14
C PRO A 96 6.75 -3.00 6.83
N LEU A 97 7.16 -4.19 6.41
CA LEU A 97 8.32 -4.92 6.89
C LEU A 97 9.41 -4.87 5.82
N PRO A 98 10.53 -4.17 6.06
CA PRO A 98 11.59 -4.16 5.07
C PRO A 98 12.35 -5.50 5.06
N PHE A 99 12.81 -5.91 3.88
CA PHE A 99 13.63 -7.11 3.70
C PHE A 99 14.65 -6.90 2.56
N ASP A 100 15.63 -7.80 2.46
CA ASP A 100 16.68 -7.77 1.42
C ASP A 100 17.00 -9.19 0.92
N ASP A 101 17.59 -9.28 -0.28
CA ASP A 101 17.73 -10.47 -1.14
C ASP A 101 18.79 -11.50 -0.67
N GLY A 102 18.93 -11.69 0.64
CA GLY A 102 19.68 -12.82 1.20
C GLY A 102 20.85 -12.49 2.12
N ASN A 103 21.17 -11.21 2.35
CA ASN A 103 21.96 -10.86 3.53
C ASN A 103 21.00 -10.68 4.70
N LYS A 104 21.19 -11.46 5.77
CA LYS A 104 20.65 -11.21 7.11
C LYS A 104 21.28 -9.93 7.69
N ALA A 105 21.22 -8.83 6.93
CA ALA A 105 21.66 -7.53 7.36
C ALA A 105 20.70 -7.10 8.47
N HIS A 106 21.22 -7.21 9.69
CA HIS A 106 20.62 -6.75 10.92
C HIS A 106 19.73 -5.52 10.67
N ILE A 107 18.48 -5.54 11.15
CA ILE A 107 17.46 -4.47 11.00
C ILE A 107 18.05 -3.05 11.19
N LEU A 108 19.11 -2.90 11.98
CA LEU A 108 19.83 -1.64 12.20
C LEU A 108 20.57 -1.09 10.96
N PHE A 109 21.02 -1.93 10.01
CA PHE A 109 21.64 -1.50 8.75
C PHE A 109 20.60 -1.06 7.70
N ILE A 110 19.40 -1.64 7.72
CA ILE A 110 18.31 -1.34 6.76
C ILE A 110 17.82 0.11 6.89
N PHE A 111 17.82 0.67 8.10
CA PHE A 111 17.42 2.07 8.31
C PHE A 111 18.41 3.09 7.69
N SER A 112 19.67 2.70 7.44
CA SER A 112 20.70 3.61 6.92
C SER A 112 20.80 3.63 5.39
N LEU A 113 20.45 2.53 4.71
CA LEU A 113 20.51 2.43 3.23
C LEU A 113 19.21 2.86 2.52
N GLY A 114 18.16 3.14 3.28
CA GLY A 114 16.82 3.38 2.74
C GLY A 114 16.12 2.04 2.47
N GLN A 115 14.83 1.96 2.80
CA GLN A 115 14.05 0.75 2.60
C GLN A 115 13.98 0.43 1.10
N LEU A 116 14.61 -0.66 0.69
CA LEU A 116 14.70 -1.08 -0.72
C LEU A 116 13.47 -1.88 -1.13
N GLN A 117 12.99 -2.76 -0.25
CA GLN A 117 11.84 -3.62 -0.49
C GLN A 117 11.04 -3.73 0.81
N VAL A 118 9.72 -3.86 0.70
CA VAL A 118 8.84 -4.08 1.86
C VAL A 118 7.77 -5.13 1.56
N VAL A 119 7.40 -5.89 2.59
CA VAL A 119 6.29 -6.84 2.60
C VAL A 119 5.34 -6.50 3.74
N TRP A 120 4.04 -6.71 3.55
CA TRP A 120 3.04 -6.54 4.60
C TRP A 120 1.83 -7.43 4.37
N VAL A 121 1.02 -7.61 5.40
CA VAL A 121 -0.27 -8.26 5.32
C VAL A 121 -1.35 -7.20 5.13
N ASP A 122 -2.18 -7.34 4.10
CA ASP A 122 -3.32 -6.45 3.90
C ASP A 122 -4.31 -6.63 5.05
N LYS A 123 -4.62 -5.53 5.73
CA LYS A 123 -5.43 -5.55 6.95
C LYS A 123 -6.87 -6.01 6.73
N PHE A 124 -7.38 -6.00 5.51
CA PHE A 124 -8.77 -6.38 5.22
C PHE A 124 -8.87 -7.86 4.84
N THR A 125 -7.93 -8.34 4.06
CA THR A 125 -7.97 -9.69 3.48
C THR A 125 -7.05 -10.69 4.18
N GLY A 126 -6.06 -10.22 4.94
CA GLY A 126 -5.03 -11.08 5.51
C GLY A 126 -4.01 -11.61 4.50
N ARG A 127 -4.06 -11.14 3.24
CA ARG A 127 -3.18 -11.60 2.17
C ARG A 127 -1.88 -10.81 2.14
N VAL A 128 -0.81 -11.46 1.68
CA VAL A 128 0.53 -10.86 1.62
C VAL A 128 0.64 -9.95 0.41
N CYS A 129 1.08 -8.72 0.64
CA CYS A 129 1.41 -7.72 -0.38
C CYS A 129 2.89 -7.37 -0.28
N MET A 130 3.49 -6.92 -1.38
CA MET A 130 4.85 -6.41 -1.36
C MET A 130 5.06 -5.25 -2.34
N SER A 131 6.13 -4.50 -2.10
CA SER A 131 6.56 -3.39 -2.95
C SER A 131 8.07 -3.27 -2.99
N VAL A 132 8.61 -2.97 -4.17
CA VAL A 132 10.03 -2.76 -4.46
C VAL A 132 10.23 -1.28 -4.79
N SER A 133 11.12 -0.59 -4.10
CA SER A 133 11.43 0.83 -4.32
C SER A 133 12.23 1.02 -5.61
N ALA A 134 12.09 2.19 -6.24
CA ALA A 134 13.00 2.63 -7.31
C ALA A 134 14.49 2.57 -6.92
N LYS A 135 14.83 2.72 -5.63
CA LYS A 135 16.21 2.55 -5.14
C LYS A 135 16.75 1.12 -5.25
N ALA A 136 15.86 0.13 -5.31
CA ALA A 136 16.20 -1.27 -5.47
C ALA A 136 16.21 -1.72 -6.94
N MET A 137 15.93 -0.81 -7.87
CA MET A 137 15.88 -1.08 -9.31
C MET A 137 17.16 -0.61 -9.99
N ALA A 138 17.56 -1.34 -11.04
CA ALA A 138 18.59 -0.90 -11.96
C ALA A 138 17.96 0.09 -12.95
N ILE A 139 18.33 1.36 -12.84
CA ILE A 139 17.83 2.43 -13.70
C ILE A 139 18.96 2.94 -14.59
N THR A 140 18.76 2.90 -15.90
CA THR A 140 19.75 3.39 -16.86
C THR A 140 20.13 4.86 -16.60
N GLY A 141 21.41 5.09 -16.36
CA GLY A 141 21.98 6.43 -16.18
C GLY A 141 21.65 7.09 -14.83
N ILE A 142 21.16 6.34 -13.83
CA ILE A 142 20.76 6.87 -12.51
C ILE A 142 21.87 7.58 -11.74
N GLU A 143 23.13 7.19 -11.98
CA GLU A 143 24.31 7.81 -11.37
C GLU A 143 24.59 9.22 -11.91
N ASP A 144 24.11 9.52 -13.13
CA ASP A 144 24.30 10.83 -13.73
C ASP A 144 23.16 11.77 -13.33
N ARG A 145 23.50 12.73 -12.46
CA ARG A 145 22.55 13.74 -11.97
C ARG A 145 21.96 14.60 -13.07
N ARG A 146 22.54 14.63 -14.27
CA ARG A 146 21.97 15.33 -15.44
C ARG A 146 20.72 14.62 -15.96
N TYR A 147 20.63 13.31 -15.80
CA TYR A 147 19.49 12.51 -16.24
C TYR A 147 18.50 12.26 -15.11
N TRP A 148 18.97 11.92 -13.91
CA TRP A 148 18.11 11.53 -12.80
C TRP A 148 18.43 12.26 -11.51
N ASN A 149 17.42 12.46 -10.67
CA ASN A 149 17.60 12.90 -9.29
C ASN A 149 16.76 12.04 -8.35
N TRP A 150 17.30 11.78 -7.17
CA TRP A 150 16.51 11.30 -6.04
C TRP A 150 15.75 12.46 -5.41
N VAL A 151 14.43 12.35 -5.37
CA VAL A 151 13.55 13.37 -4.78
C VAL A 151 12.81 12.76 -3.59
N PRO A 152 12.82 13.41 -2.41
CA PRO A 152 12.02 12.94 -1.27
C PRO A 152 10.52 12.91 -1.61
N THR A 153 9.80 11.90 -1.16
CA THR A 153 8.33 11.90 -1.22
C THR A 153 7.79 12.72 -0.07
N GLU A 154 6.87 13.62 -0.38
CA GLU A 154 6.25 14.46 0.66
C GLU A 154 5.17 13.70 1.46
N GLU A 155 4.77 12.52 0.99
CA GLU A 155 3.79 11.63 1.66
C GLU A 155 4.38 10.91 2.89
N SER A 156 5.70 10.73 2.98
CA SER A 156 6.34 10.04 4.12
C SER A 156 6.54 10.93 5.36
N SER A 157 6.63 12.26 5.18
CA SER A 157 6.94 13.19 6.27
C SER A 157 5.80 13.37 7.29
N ILE A 158 4.57 13.07 6.89
CA ILE A 158 3.39 13.16 7.77
C ILE A 158 3.25 11.89 8.64
N GLU A 159 3.65 10.72 8.14
CA GLU A 159 3.50 9.45 8.87
C GLU A 159 4.73 9.04 9.70
N GLN A 160 5.96 9.43 9.31
CA GLN A 160 7.14 9.18 10.15
C GLN A 160 7.05 9.87 11.52
N SER A 161 6.35 11.02 11.58
CA SER A 161 6.09 11.74 12.83
C SER A 161 5.18 10.97 13.79
N LEU A 162 4.29 10.11 13.28
CA LEU A 162 3.38 9.28 14.08
C LEU A 162 4.04 7.96 14.53
N ALA A 163 5.03 7.46 13.78
CA ALA A 163 5.72 6.22 14.13
C ALA A 163 6.78 6.38 15.24
N VAL A 164 7.28 7.60 15.49
CA VAL A 164 8.30 7.87 16.52
C VAL A 164 7.70 8.03 17.93
N LEU A 165 6.39 8.29 18.06
CA LEU A 165 5.76 8.45 19.38
C LEU A 165 5.28 7.14 20.04
N ASP A 166 5.39 6.00 19.36
CA ASP A 166 4.99 4.69 19.92
C ASP A 166 6.17 3.85 20.43
N GLY A 167 7.33 4.48 20.62
CA GLY A 167 8.52 3.84 21.16
C GLY A 167 8.88 4.38 22.53
N ASP A 168 8.13 4.01 23.58
CA ASP A 168 8.71 3.79 24.91
C ASP A 168 7.78 3.01 25.86
N SER A 169 8.39 2.00 26.50
CA SER A 169 7.95 1.29 27.71
C SER A 169 6.90 0.18 27.62
N CYS A 170 7.38 -1.03 27.93
CA CYS A 170 6.68 -2.28 28.28
C CYS A 170 5.68 -2.20 29.46
N ALA A 171 5.21 -1.01 29.84
CA ALA A 171 4.33 -0.83 30.98
C ALA A 171 3.18 0.12 30.63
N HIS A 172 2.29 -0.26 29.70
CA HIS A 172 0.92 0.28 29.59
C HIS A 172 0.08 -0.55 28.59
N MET A 173 -0.10 -1.84 28.88
CA MET A 173 -0.93 -2.75 28.05
C MET A 173 -2.44 -2.44 28.11
N HIS A 174 -2.85 -1.44 28.90
CA HIS A 174 -4.25 -0.99 29.03
C HIS A 174 -4.63 0.16 28.07
N GLN A 175 -3.71 0.65 27.22
CA GLN A 175 -3.96 1.76 26.28
C GLN A 175 -3.76 1.41 24.80
N LEU A 176 -3.57 0.13 24.46
CA LEU A 176 -3.61 -0.37 23.08
C LEU A 176 -5.03 -0.40 22.47
N GLU A 177 -6.05 0.15 23.16
CA GLU A 177 -7.36 0.45 22.58
C GLU A 177 -7.33 1.64 21.60
N HIS A 178 -6.18 2.33 21.47
CA HIS A 178 -5.99 3.49 20.59
C HIS A 178 -5.12 3.24 19.35
N VAL A 179 -4.88 1.98 18.95
CA VAL A 179 -4.38 1.71 17.60
C VAL A 179 -5.46 2.16 16.61
N LYS A 180 -5.32 3.37 16.09
CA LYS A 180 -6.11 3.81 14.94
C LYS A 180 -5.86 2.80 13.83
N PHE A 181 -6.83 1.92 13.60
CA PHE A 181 -6.98 1.10 12.39
C PHE A 181 -7.23 1.99 11.13
N ASN A 182 -6.86 3.27 11.18
CA ASN A 182 -6.93 4.20 10.07
C ASN A 182 -5.82 3.79 9.10
N GLY A 183 -6.23 3.47 7.88
CA GLY A 183 -5.41 2.74 6.93
C GLY A 183 -4.19 3.48 6.45
N PHE A 184 -3.23 2.67 6.00
CA PHE A 184 -2.48 3.02 4.80
C PHE A 184 -3.50 3.30 3.70
N CYS A 185 -3.75 4.58 3.42
CA CYS A 185 -4.46 4.96 2.21
C CYS A 185 -3.60 4.49 1.04
N SER A 186 -4.23 3.91 0.02
CA SER A 186 -3.57 3.51 -1.24
C SER A 186 -2.85 4.66 -1.97
N GLY A 187 -2.96 5.89 -1.46
CA GLY A 187 -2.29 7.09 -1.95
C GLY A 187 -1.17 7.63 -1.05
N SER A 188 -0.77 6.94 0.03
CA SER A 188 0.42 7.31 0.82
C SER A 188 1.66 6.64 0.23
N ALA A 189 2.79 7.34 0.17
CA ALA A 189 4.06 6.79 -0.32
C ALA A 189 4.62 5.83 0.71
N ILE A 190 4.82 4.58 0.29
CA ILE A 190 5.46 3.54 1.10
C ILE A 190 6.95 3.89 1.30
N PHE A 191 7.57 4.50 0.29
CA PHE A 191 8.96 4.90 0.31
C PHE A 191 9.11 6.41 0.42
N SER A 192 10.16 6.86 1.10
CA SER A 192 10.44 8.28 1.33
C SER A 192 11.18 8.97 0.19
N VAL A 193 11.54 8.25 -0.87
CA VAL A 193 12.36 8.76 -1.98
C VAL A 193 11.94 8.09 -3.30
N VAL A 194 11.90 8.88 -4.38
CA VAL A 194 11.59 8.45 -5.76
C VAL A 194 12.67 8.88 -6.74
N ALA A 195 12.78 8.17 -7.86
CA ALA A 195 13.65 8.54 -8.96
C ALA A 195 12.92 9.51 -9.89
N TYR A 196 13.44 10.72 -10.03
CA TYR A 196 12.91 11.74 -10.95
C TYR A 196 13.81 11.87 -12.18
N LEU A 197 13.25 11.62 -13.35
CA LEU A 197 13.89 11.78 -14.65
C LEU A 197 13.81 13.25 -15.08
N GLN A 198 14.95 13.90 -15.22
CA GLN A 198 15.06 15.23 -15.80
C GLN A 198 14.85 15.17 -17.31
N GLN A 199 15.70 14.41 -17.99
CA GLN A 199 15.68 14.26 -19.44
C GLN A 199 16.49 13.03 -19.85
N ILE A 200 16.00 12.26 -20.80
CA ILE A 200 16.73 11.14 -21.42
C ILE A 200 16.19 10.88 -22.83
N TRP A 201 16.91 10.10 -23.64
CA TRP A 201 16.47 9.72 -24.99
C TRP A 201 15.89 8.30 -25.01
N TRP A 202 16.48 7.40 -24.25
CA TRP A 202 16.00 6.05 -24.03
C TRP A 202 16.22 5.69 -22.57
N PHE A 203 15.37 4.84 -22.01
CA PHE A 203 15.57 4.38 -20.64
C PHE A 203 15.09 2.95 -20.47
N GLU A 204 15.64 2.32 -19.45
CA GLU A 204 15.26 0.99 -18.98
C GLU A 204 15.34 1.04 -17.45
N VAL A 205 14.31 0.50 -16.82
CA VAL A 205 14.21 0.28 -15.39
C VAL A 205 13.96 -1.20 -15.19
N ASP A 206 14.94 -1.90 -14.63
CA ASP A 206 14.86 -3.33 -14.34
C ASP A 206 14.84 -3.57 -12.85
N GLY A 207 14.12 -4.61 -12.44
CA GLY A 207 14.16 -5.10 -11.07
C GLY A 207 13.95 -6.60 -10.99
N THR A 208 14.40 -7.17 -9.89
CA THR A 208 14.19 -8.56 -9.54
C THR A 208 13.84 -8.62 -8.07
N VAL A 209 12.92 -9.52 -7.72
CA VAL A 209 12.56 -9.79 -6.34
C VAL A 209 12.45 -11.29 -6.12
N LYS A 210 13.03 -11.78 -5.02
CA LYS A 210 12.92 -13.16 -4.57
C LYS A 210 12.20 -13.20 -3.23
N PHE A 211 11.06 -13.88 -3.21
CA PHE A 211 10.27 -13.97 -2.00
C PHE A 211 9.40 -15.23 -1.97
N PRO A 212 9.25 -15.90 -0.81
CA PRO A 212 8.32 -17.02 -0.63
C PRO A 212 6.87 -16.50 -0.52
N LEU A 213 6.33 -16.01 -1.64
CA LEU A 213 4.93 -15.59 -1.72
C LEU A 213 4.00 -16.78 -1.43
N PRO A 214 2.93 -16.59 -0.62
CA PRO A 214 1.91 -17.61 -0.47
C PRO A 214 1.21 -17.93 -1.79
N PRO A 215 0.54 -19.10 -1.90
CA PRO A 215 -0.26 -19.42 -3.08
C PRO A 215 -1.41 -18.44 -3.27
N ASP A 216 -1.40 -17.70 -4.37
CA ASP A 216 -2.44 -16.75 -4.77
C ASP A 216 -2.24 -16.33 -6.24
N ILE A 217 -3.15 -15.52 -6.76
CA ILE A 217 -3.00 -14.80 -8.03
C ILE A 217 -2.61 -13.36 -7.70
N TYR A 218 -1.45 -12.94 -8.18
CA TYR A 218 -0.88 -11.62 -7.92
C TYR A 218 -0.91 -10.75 -9.17
N THR A 219 -1.22 -9.47 -8.99
CA THR A 219 -1.04 -8.42 -9.99
C THR A 219 0.29 -7.71 -9.76
N LEU A 220 1.08 -7.51 -10.82
CA LEU A 220 2.27 -6.64 -10.80
C LEU A 220 1.93 -5.28 -11.43
N SER A 221 2.26 -4.18 -10.75
CA SER A 221 2.04 -2.81 -11.26
C SER A 221 3.16 -1.85 -10.91
N PHE A 222 3.50 -0.93 -11.82
CA PHE A 222 4.44 0.17 -11.59
C PHE A 222 3.72 1.41 -11.10
N ARG A 223 4.16 2.01 -9.99
CA ARG A 223 3.65 3.28 -9.48
C ARG A 223 4.50 4.44 -10.01
N ILE A 224 3.89 5.29 -10.82
CA ILE A 224 4.55 6.34 -11.59
C ILE A 224 3.76 7.65 -11.47
N HIS A 225 4.46 8.79 -11.59
CA HIS A 225 3.84 10.11 -11.66
C HIS A 225 4.52 10.96 -12.73
N LEU A 226 3.73 11.66 -13.56
CA LEU A 226 4.26 12.67 -14.49
C LEU A 226 4.26 14.05 -13.83
N GLY A 227 5.42 14.71 -13.87
CA GLY A 227 5.65 16.03 -13.27
C GLY A 227 6.58 15.99 -12.06
N ARG A 228 7.05 17.16 -11.64
CA ARG A 228 7.88 17.33 -10.44
C ARG A 228 7.06 17.93 -9.30
N PHE A 229 7.19 17.36 -8.10
CA PHE A 229 6.56 17.93 -6.91
C PHE A 229 7.29 19.18 -6.42
N SER A 230 6.52 20.18 -6.01
CA SER A 230 7.02 21.38 -5.34
C SER A 230 5.99 21.89 -4.32
N ARG A 231 6.48 22.51 -3.24
CA ARG A 231 5.66 23.24 -2.29
C ARG A 231 5.67 24.72 -2.62
N ARG A 232 4.48 25.28 -2.85
CA ARG A 232 4.25 26.73 -2.86
C ARG A 232 3.17 27.05 -1.84
N LEU A 233 3.50 27.90 -0.87
CA LEU A 233 2.57 28.38 0.17
C LEU A 233 1.84 27.26 0.95
N GLY A 234 2.55 26.17 1.28
CA GLY A 234 1.99 25.06 2.06
C GLY A 234 1.01 24.15 1.30
N ARG A 235 0.74 24.40 0.02
CA ARG A 235 -0.04 23.54 -0.86
C ARG A 235 0.88 22.74 -1.78
N ARG A 236 0.51 21.48 -2.05
CA ARG A 236 1.18 20.63 -3.04
C ARG A 236 0.89 21.19 -4.42
N VAL A 237 1.94 21.42 -5.20
CA VAL A 237 1.82 21.84 -6.61
C VAL A 237 2.72 20.93 -7.44
N SER A 238 2.17 20.35 -8.51
CA SER A 238 2.96 19.64 -9.49
C SER A 238 3.37 20.62 -10.59
N SER A 239 4.67 20.69 -10.88
CA SER A 239 5.20 21.42 -12.03
C SER A 239 5.41 20.45 -13.20
N PHE A 240 4.96 20.86 -14.38
CA PHE A 240 5.07 20.09 -15.62
C PHE A 240 6.02 20.74 -16.63
N GLU A 241 6.77 21.76 -16.22
CA GLU A 241 7.67 22.55 -17.09
C GLU A 241 8.69 21.67 -17.85
N HIS A 242 9.11 20.56 -17.24
CA HIS A 242 10.06 19.62 -17.80
C HIS A 242 9.42 18.31 -18.29
N THR A 243 8.08 18.20 -18.26
CA THR A 243 7.36 16.99 -18.69
C THR A 243 7.09 17.03 -20.18
N HIS A 244 7.68 16.09 -20.93
CA HIS A 244 7.59 16.03 -22.39
C HIS A 244 7.93 14.62 -22.92
N GLY A 245 7.48 14.30 -24.14
CA GLY A 245 7.93 13.14 -24.92
C GLY A 245 7.27 11.80 -24.59
N TRP A 246 6.32 11.79 -23.65
CA TRP A 246 5.63 10.59 -23.16
C TRP A 246 4.35 10.23 -23.94
N GLU A 247 3.92 11.14 -24.80
CA GLU A 247 2.80 11.04 -25.74
C GLU A 247 3.21 10.48 -27.10
N ILE A 248 4.52 10.38 -27.38
CA ILE A 248 5.04 10.07 -28.72
C ILE A 248 5.09 8.56 -28.99
N LYS A 249 5.54 7.76 -28.02
CA LYS A 249 5.54 6.29 -28.10
C LYS A 249 5.14 5.67 -26.77
N PRO A 250 4.53 4.49 -26.80
CA PRO A 250 4.15 3.80 -25.59
C PRO A 250 5.39 3.32 -24.83
N VAL A 251 5.31 3.39 -23.51
CA VAL A 251 6.24 2.72 -22.61
C VAL A 251 5.80 1.26 -22.50
N ARG A 252 6.77 0.36 -22.59
CA ARG A 252 6.54 -1.07 -22.40
C ARG A 252 6.86 -1.48 -20.97
N PHE A 253 5.94 -2.21 -20.38
CA PHE A 253 6.11 -2.88 -19.10
C PHE A 253 6.09 -4.39 -19.31
N GLU A 254 6.98 -5.11 -18.66
CA GLU A 254 7.08 -6.56 -18.77
C GLU A 254 7.35 -7.18 -17.40
N PHE A 255 6.94 -8.43 -17.21
CA PHE A 255 7.49 -9.27 -16.16
C PHE A 255 7.69 -10.71 -16.64
N SER A 256 8.57 -11.42 -15.95
CA SER A 256 8.73 -12.86 -16.05
C SER A 256 8.93 -13.46 -14.66
N THR A 257 8.63 -14.74 -14.51
CA THR A 257 8.80 -15.50 -13.27
C THR A 257 9.72 -16.69 -13.51
N SER A 258 10.38 -17.18 -12.47
CA SER A 258 11.23 -18.39 -12.53
C SER A 258 10.50 -19.64 -13.03
N ASN A 259 9.17 -19.72 -12.89
CA ASN A 259 8.35 -20.82 -13.40
C ASN A 259 7.86 -20.61 -14.85
N GLY A 260 8.32 -19.56 -15.53
CA GLY A 260 8.08 -19.32 -16.95
C GLY A 260 6.82 -18.51 -17.28
N GLN A 261 6.05 -18.04 -16.29
CA GLN A 261 4.97 -17.08 -16.56
C GLN A 261 5.55 -15.72 -16.94
N GLN A 262 4.92 -15.05 -17.89
CA GLN A 262 5.30 -13.73 -18.38
C GLN A 262 4.07 -12.93 -18.83
N ALA A 263 4.16 -11.61 -18.76
CA ALA A 263 3.19 -10.71 -19.38
C ALA A 263 3.87 -9.42 -19.83
N SER A 264 3.25 -8.74 -20.78
CA SER A 264 3.67 -7.44 -21.27
C SER A 264 2.47 -6.52 -21.47
N SER A 265 2.61 -5.25 -21.13
CA SER A 265 1.66 -4.20 -21.46
C SER A 265 2.38 -2.98 -22.05
N GLU A 266 1.69 -2.25 -22.91
CA GLU A 266 2.20 -1.03 -23.53
C GLU A 266 1.16 0.07 -23.38
N CYS A 267 1.59 1.26 -22.97
CA CYS A 267 0.71 2.43 -22.93
C CYS A 267 1.49 3.74 -23.02
N PHE A 268 0.84 4.77 -23.52
CA PHE A 268 1.33 6.14 -23.41
C PHE A 268 1.18 6.62 -21.97
N LEU A 269 2.24 7.21 -21.41
CA LEU A 269 2.16 7.75 -20.05
C LEU A 269 1.41 9.08 -20.03
N ASP A 270 1.39 9.80 -21.15
CA ASP A 270 0.66 11.04 -21.31
C ASP A 270 -0.32 10.95 -22.47
N GLU A 271 -1.48 11.59 -22.32
CA GLU A 271 -2.50 11.64 -23.35
C GLU A 271 -2.37 12.95 -24.15
N PRO A 272 -2.44 12.90 -25.49
CA PRO A 272 -2.51 14.10 -26.29
C PRO A 272 -3.79 14.86 -25.95
N GLN A 273 -3.71 16.18 -25.76
CA GLN A 273 -4.90 17.02 -25.65
C GLN A 273 -5.73 16.85 -26.93
N GLN A 274 -6.93 16.28 -26.80
CA GLN A 274 -7.95 16.43 -27.82
C GLN A 274 -8.38 17.90 -27.77
N ASP A 275 -7.93 18.68 -28.74
CA ASP A 275 -8.57 19.94 -29.10
C ASP A 275 -9.97 19.58 -29.62
N ASP A 276 -10.95 19.55 -28.72
CA ASP A 276 -12.36 19.50 -29.10
C ASP A 276 -12.70 20.81 -29.81
N GLY A 277 -12.44 20.81 -31.12
CA GLY A 277 -13.03 21.75 -32.05
C GLY A 277 -14.52 21.44 -32.22
N ASP A 278 -15.31 21.71 -31.19
CA ASP A 278 -16.73 22.03 -31.40
C ASP A 278 -17.27 22.93 -30.29
N SER A 279 -17.29 24.23 -30.61
CA SER A 279 -18.03 25.24 -29.86
C SER A 279 -19.52 25.01 -30.05
N SER A 280 -20.16 24.32 -29.09
CA SER A 280 -21.62 24.33 -28.97
C SER A 280 -22.06 24.27 -27.51
N ASN A 281 -22.10 25.46 -26.92
CA ASN A 281 -23.19 25.97 -26.08
C ASN A 281 -23.53 25.18 -24.80
N ASN A 282 -22.94 25.59 -23.67
CA ASN A 282 -23.70 25.61 -22.41
C ASN A 282 -23.19 26.71 -21.47
N ASN A 283 -24.00 27.76 -21.34
CA ASN A 283 -23.86 28.79 -20.33
C ASN A 283 -24.08 28.18 -18.94
N ASN A 284 -23.01 28.04 -18.16
CA ASN A 284 -23.11 28.05 -16.70
C ASN A 284 -21.89 28.78 -16.13
N ASN A 285 -22.14 30.01 -15.72
CA ASN A 285 -21.19 30.85 -14.99
C ASN A 285 -20.96 30.27 -13.59
N ASN A 286 -19.86 29.54 -13.43
CA ASN A 286 -19.13 29.55 -12.17
C ASN A 286 -17.62 29.46 -12.47
N SER A 287 -16.99 30.63 -12.55
CA SER A 287 -15.58 30.78 -12.86
C SER A 287 -14.70 30.25 -11.72
N ASN A 288 -14.03 29.13 -11.98
CA ASN A 288 -12.61 28.98 -11.64
C ASN A 288 -11.99 27.90 -12.54
N SER A 289 -11.80 28.26 -13.81
CA SER A 289 -11.01 27.48 -14.78
C SER A 289 -9.55 27.93 -14.69
N TYR A 290 -8.68 27.02 -14.27
CA TYR A 290 -7.24 27.09 -14.46
C TYR A 290 -6.83 25.74 -15.08
N TYR A 291 -6.81 25.69 -16.41
CA TYR A 291 -6.30 24.63 -17.30
C TYR A 291 -6.72 23.18 -17.01
N THR A 292 -7.50 22.62 -17.95
CA THR A 292 -7.72 21.18 -18.16
C THR A 292 -6.40 20.50 -18.49
N THR A 293 -5.66 20.17 -17.44
CA THR A 293 -4.45 19.34 -17.52
C THR A 293 -4.93 17.91 -17.78
N SER A 294 -4.32 17.21 -18.74
CA SER A 294 -4.54 15.76 -19.02
C SER A 294 -4.82 15.01 -17.70
N HIS A 295 -5.91 14.26 -17.61
CA HIS A 295 -6.41 13.64 -16.37
C HIS A 295 -5.38 12.72 -15.66
N LYS A 296 -4.24 12.42 -16.33
CA LYS A 296 -3.13 11.60 -15.83
C LYS A 296 -1.97 12.40 -15.22
N ARG A 297 -1.87 13.70 -15.49
CA ARG A 297 -0.77 14.53 -14.98
C ARG A 297 -1.04 14.95 -13.54
N GLY A 298 -0.01 14.91 -12.67
CA GLY A 298 -0.10 15.42 -11.30
C GLY A 298 -0.63 14.43 -10.26
N CYS A 299 -1.00 13.21 -10.67
CA CYS A 299 -1.44 12.12 -9.80
C CYS A 299 -0.50 10.91 -9.91
N TRP A 300 -0.43 10.12 -8.83
CA TRP A 300 0.21 8.81 -8.88
C TRP A 300 -0.70 7.83 -9.59
N ILE A 301 -0.16 7.09 -10.54
CA ILE A 301 -0.87 6.08 -11.33
C ILE A 301 -0.15 4.74 -11.18
N ASP A 302 -0.92 3.69 -10.94
CA ASP A 302 -0.46 2.31 -10.94
C ASP A 302 -0.70 1.68 -12.32
N TYR A 303 0.37 1.53 -13.10
CA TYR A 303 0.35 0.90 -14.41
C TYR A 303 0.46 -0.62 -14.27
N LYS A 304 -0.66 -1.32 -14.50
CA LYS A 304 -0.73 -2.79 -14.44
C LYS A 304 0.07 -3.40 -15.59
N VAL A 305 0.96 -4.34 -15.24
CA VAL A 305 1.73 -5.13 -16.21
C VAL A 305 0.99 -6.41 -16.57
N GLY A 306 0.51 -7.12 -15.55
CA GLY A 306 -0.26 -8.34 -15.72
C GLY A 306 -0.45 -9.09 -14.41
N GLU A 307 -0.87 -10.34 -14.51
CA GLU A 307 -1.12 -11.22 -13.38
C GLU A 307 -0.31 -12.52 -13.51
N PHE A 308 0.12 -13.07 -12.38
CA PHE A 308 0.76 -14.39 -12.31
C PHE A 308 0.25 -15.17 -11.10
N THR A 309 0.33 -16.49 -11.18
CA THR A 309 -0.10 -17.40 -10.12
C THR A 309 1.09 -17.99 -9.38
N VAL A 310 1.06 -17.96 -8.06
CA VAL A 310 1.98 -18.69 -7.19
C VAL A 310 1.30 -19.97 -6.71
N ARG A 311 1.97 -21.11 -6.86
CA ARG A 311 1.44 -22.42 -6.47
C ARG A 311 2.05 -22.86 -5.15
N GLN A 312 1.37 -23.78 -4.46
CA GLN A 312 1.84 -24.34 -3.19
C GLN A 312 3.16 -25.13 -3.30
N SER A 313 3.51 -25.58 -4.50
CA SER A 313 4.79 -26.23 -4.81
C SER A 313 5.98 -25.28 -4.86
N ASP A 314 5.74 -23.97 -4.93
CA ASP A 314 6.78 -22.99 -5.21
C ASP A 314 7.48 -22.61 -3.90
N CYS A 315 8.75 -23.00 -3.74
CA CYS A 315 9.51 -22.76 -2.51
C CYS A 315 10.02 -21.31 -2.37
N GLU A 316 10.23 -20.64 -3.50
CA GLU A 316 10.63 -19.24 -3.59
C GLU A 316 10.21 -18.70 -4.96
N THR A 317 9.50 -17.57 -4.99
CA THR A 317 9.06 -16.95 -6.24
C THR A 317 10.07 -15.86 -6.62
N GLU A 318 10.85 -16.10 -7.67
CA GLU A 318 11.62 -15.05 -8.34
C GLU A 318 10.77 -14.39 -9.43
N VAL A 319 10.57 -13.07 -9.34
CA VAL A 319 9.89 -12.24 -10.34
C VAL A 319 10.88 -11.20 -10.85
N ARG A 320 11.05 -11.15 -12.17
CA ARG A 320 11.82 -10.11 -12.87
C ARG A 320 10.85 -9.20 -13.58
N PHE A 321 11.06 -7.90 -13.53
CA PHE A 321 10.18 -6.92 -14.16
C PHE A 321 10.99 -5.81 -14.80
N SER A 322 10.43 -5.21 -15.84
CA SER A 322 11.05 -4.09 -16.53
C SER A 322 10.04 -3.06 -17.01
N MET A 323 10.51 -1.83 -17.11
CA MET A 323 9.83 -0.72 -17.76
C MET A 323 10.83 -0.06 -18.71
N LYS A 324 10.52 0.00 -20.00
CA LYS A 324 11.46 0.48 -21.02
C LYS A 324 10.80 1.26 -22.14
N GLN A 325 11.59 2.19 -22.68
CA GLN A 325 11.30 2.87 -23.95
C GLN A 325 12.63 3.17 -24.64
N ILE A 326 12.96 2.38 -25.68
CA ILE A 326 14.30 2.34 -26.31
C ILE A 326 14.36 3.19 -27.61
N ASP A 327 13.34 4.00 -27.86
CA ASP A 327 13.31 4.87 -29.03
C ASP A 327 14.15 6.13 -28.86
N CYS A 328 15.39 6.12 -29.32
CA CYS A 328 16.27 7.29 -29.30
C CYS A 328 15.86 8.42 -30.28
N THR A 329 14.58 8.56 -30.63
CA THR A 329 14.13 9.55 -31.62
C THR A 329 13.73 10.87 -31.00
N HIS A 330 13.28 10.88 -29.74
CA HIS A 330 12.86 12.08 -29.03
C HIS A 330 13.36 12.06 -27.59
N SER A 331 13.73 13.23 -27.06
CA SER A 331 13.99 13.36 -25.63
C SER A 331 12.67 13.32 -24.86
N LYS A 332 12.72 12.76 -23.67
CA LYS A 332 11.60 12.63 -22.73
C LYS A 332 12.06 12.99 -21.33
N GLY A 333 11.20 13.58 -20.52
CA GLY A 333 11.56 14.11 -19.20
C GLY A 333 10.37 14.30 -18.27
N GLY A 334 10.63 14.58 -17.00
CA GLY A 334 9.60 14.86 -16.01
C GLY A 334 8.81 13.64 -15.54
N LEU A 335 9.47 12.48 -15.40
CA LEU A 335 8.88 11.23 -14.89
C LEU A 335 9.37 10.94 -13.47
N CYS A 336 8.47 10.67 -12.54
CA CYS A 336 8.77 10.10 -11.23
C CYS A 336 8.47 8.60 -11.23
N VAL A 337 9.47 7.79 -10.87
CA VAL A 337 9.31 6.35 -10.62
C VAL A 337 9.41 6.11 -9.12
N ASP A 338 8.36 5.55 -8.53
CA ASP A 338 8.31 5.28 -7.08
C ASP A 338 8.62 3.83 -6.76
N SER A 339 7.79 2.92 -7.26
CA SER A 339 7.85 1.52 -6.84
C SER A 339 7.18 0.56 -7.82
N VAL A 340 7.44 -0.72 -7.63
CA VAL A 340 6.70 -1.83 -8.25
C VAL A 340 6.01 -2.61 -7.15
N SER A 341 4.70 -2.78 -7.27
CA SER A 341 3.88 -3.50 -6.31
C SER A 341 3.44 -4.86 -6.85
N ILE A 342 3.43 -5.85 -5.96
CA ILE A 342 2.89 -7.20 -6.22
C ILE A 342 1.79 -7.42 -5.19
N ILE A 343 0.55 -7.44 -5.67
CA ILE A 343 -0.66 -7.38 -4.84
C ILE A 343 -1.67 -8.45 -5.30
N PRO A 344 -2.24 -9.26 -4.39
CA PRO A 344 -3.30 -10.21 -4.70
C PRO A 344 -4.48 -9.61 -5.48
N VAL A 345 -5.00 -10.31 -6.50
CA VAL A 345 -6.04 -9.79 -7.42
C VAL A 345 -7.35 -9.40 -6.72
N GLU A 346 -7.79 -10.17 -5.72
CA GLU A 346 -9.07 -9.92 -5.02
C GLU A 346 -9.08 -8.64 -4.17
N LEU A 347 -7.92 -7.99 -3.97
CA LEU A 347 -7.81 -6.75 -3.21
C LEU A 347 -8.44 -5.53 -3.90
N LYS A 348 -8.70 -5.61 -5.22
CA LYS A 348 -9.23 -4.47 -5.98
C LYS A 348 -10.75 -4.26 -5.82
N GLY A 349 -11.51 -5.26 -5.35
CA GLY A 349 -12.97 -5.20 -5.24
C GLY A 349 -13.53 -4.50 -3.99
N HIS A 350 -12.79 -4.49 -2.88
CA HIS A 350 -13.28 -3.92 -1.61
C HIS A 350 -13.00 -2.41 -1.44
N ARG A 351 -12.17 -1.81 -2.29
CA ARG A 351 -11.77 -0.39 -2.17
C ARG A 351 -12.79 0.61 -2.74
N GLY A 352 -13.89 0.12 -3.36
CA GLY A 352 -14.92 0.97 -3.99
C GLY A 352 -16.29 1.01 -3.29
N ARG A 353 -16.54 0.20 -2.26
CA ARG A 353 -17.81 0.24 -1.49
C ARG A 353 -17.62 1.01 -0.20
N GLY A 354 -17.52 2.33 -0.33
CA GLY A 354 -17.32 3.24 0.78
C GLY A 354 -18.19 4.49 0.75
N VAL A 355 -19.27 4.54 -0.03
CA VAL A 355 -20.40 5.48 0.14
C VAL A 355 -21.65 4.80 -0.47
N LEU A 356 -22.78 4.87 0.24
CA LEU A 356 -24.15 4.34 0.02
C LEU A 356 -24.49 3.41 1.19
N LYS A 357 -25.37 3.77 2.14
CA LYS A 357 -26.47 4.75 2.16
C LYS A 357 -26.41 5.63 3.41
#